data_AF-A0A820NA23-F1
#
_entry.id   AF-A0A820NA23-F1
#
_cell.length_a   1.000
_cell.length_b   1.000
_cell.length_c   1.000
_cell.angle_alpha   90.00
_cell.angle_beta   90.00
_cell.angle_gamma   90.00
#
_symmetry.space_group_name_H-M   'P 1'
#
loop_
_entity.id
_entity.type
_entity.pdbx_description
1 polymer ?
#
loop_
_entity_poly.entity_id
_entity_poly.type
_entity_poly.pdbx_seq_one_letter_code
_entity_poly.pdbx_strand_id
1 'polypeptide(L)'
;ADEGVILKCIEAFEDQQATVKRNPGDRWMIRGPTEYIPPTQVEVVTRRKALPLDENEGIYVRDIKTGRVRAVIGETYMLTQDEELWQKELPKQVEDLLTRDALVDRNIPTRNRTTDKNQSQQETTTNSKSNAVKRDKSKLVTYRVPHNA
;
A
#
# COMPACT_ATOMS: atom_id res chain seq x y z
N ALA A 1 -11.18 -11.51 9.80
CA ALA A 1 -12.40 -10.68 9.76
C ALA A 1 -12.15 -9.63 8.70
N ASP A 2 -12.75 -9.85 7.53
CA ASP A 2 -12.15 -9.34 6.30
C ASP A 2 -12.82 -8.05 5.83
N GLU A 3 -13.96 -7.72 6.43
CA GLU A 3 -14.71 -6.50 6.21
C GLU A 3 -14.99 -5.78 7.52
N GLY A 4 -15.13 -4.46 7.42
CA GLY A 4 -15.60 -3.62 8.51
C GLY A 4 -16.22 -2.34 7.98
N VAL A 5 -16.95 -1.66 8.84
CA VAL A 5 -17.64 -0.41 8.51
C VAL A 5 -17.19 0.67 9.48
N ILE A 6 -16.79 1.82 8.94
CA ILE A 6 -16.52 3.02 9.71
C ILE A 6 -17.81 3.84 9.77
N LEU A 7 -18.17 4.19 11.00
CA LEU A 7 -19.33 4.97 11.34
C LEU A 7 -18.88 6.33 11.89
N LYS A 8 -19.74 7.33 11.70
CA LYS A 8 -19.58 8.66 12.30
C LYS A 8 -20.88 9.07 12.95
N CYS A 9 -20.79 9.52 14.18
CA CYS A 9 -21.90 10.09 14.90
C CYS A 9 -22.16 11.51 14.36
N ILE A 10 -23.39 11.80 13.94
CA ILE A 10 -23.80 13.14 13.51
C ILE A 10 -24.47 13.93 14.64
N GLU A 11 -25.15 13.23 15.56
CA GLU A 11 -25.85 13.82 16.70
C GLU A 11 -25.60 12.99 17.96
N ALA A 12 -25.52 13.64 19.13
CA ALA A 12 -25.26 12.95 20.39
C ALA A 12 -26.35 11.92 20.69
N PHE A 13 -25.96 10.68 20.98
CA PHE A 13 -26.90 9.63 21.38
C PHE A 13 -26.23 8.58 22.26
N GLU A 14 -27.04 7.76 22.90
CA GLU A 14 -26.56 6.63 23.69
C GLU A 14 -26.61 5.36 22.84
N ASP A 15 -25.44 4.81 22.55
CA ASP A 15 -25.30 3.59 21.77
C ASP A 15 -25.65 2.39 22.67
N GLN A 16 -26.87 1.88 22.52
CA GLN A 16 -27.36 0.74 23.31
C GLN A 16 -26.60 -0.56 23.04
N GLN A 17 -25.96 -0.71 21.88
CA GLN A 17 -25.19 -1.92 21.57
C GLN A 17 -23.83 -1.92 22.25
N ALA A 18 -23.18 -0.75 22.33
CA ALA A 18 -21.88 -0.59 22.97
C ALA A 18 -21.97 -0.15 24.44
N THR A 19 -23.15 0.27 24.91
CA THR A 19 -23.38 0.92 26.21
C THR A 19 -22.44 2.13 26.39
N VAL A 20 -22.33 2.96 25.35
CA VAL A 20 -21.42 4.13 25.32
C VAL A 20 -22.19 5.34 24.83
N LYS A 21 -21.97 6.49 25.49
CA LYS A 21 -22.44 7.78 24.99
C LYS A 21 -21.56 8.24 23.82
N ARG A 22 -22.16 8.44 22.65
CA ARG A 22 -21.51 8.95 21.45
C ARG A 22 -21.80 10.43 21.30
N ASN A 23 -20.77 11.21 20.97
CA ASN A 23 -20.87 12.63 20.70
C ASN A 23 -20.75 12.91 19.18
N PRO A 24 -21.32 14.02 18.69
CA PRO A 24 -21.18 14.42 17.30
C PRO A 24 -19.71 14.47 16.88
N GLY A 25 -19.40 13.86 15.74
CA GLY A 25 -18.04 13.76 15.21
C GLY A 25 -17.29 12.50 15.63
N ASP A 26 -17.75 11.77 16.66
CA ASP A 26 -17.12 10.51 17.07
C ASP A 26 -17.13 9.52 15.92
N ARG A 27 -15.99 8.85 15.72
CA ARG A 27 -15.83 7.79 14.72
C ARG A 27 -15.45 6.49 15.39
N TRP A 28 -16.05 5.41 14.93
CA TRP A 28 -15.70 4.06 15.37
C TRP A 28 -15.84 3.10 14.21
N MET A 29 -15.29 1.90 14.41
CA MET A 29 -15.30 0.85 13.43
C MET A 29 -16.00 -0.38 14.00
N ILE A 30 -16.93 -0.96 13.24
CA ILE A 30 -17.48 -2.28 13.50
C ILE A 30 -16.76 -3.27 12.59
N ARG A 31 -16.23 -4.36 13.15
CA ARG A 31 -15.49 -5.40 12.41
C ARG A 31 -16.24 -6.72 12.42
N GLY A 32 -16.10 -7.46 11.33
CA GLY A 32 -16.58 -8.84 11.23
C GLY A 32 -17.85 -9.01 10.41
N PRO A 33 -18.29 -10.27 10.23
CA PRO A 33 -19.57 -10.57 9.60
C PRO A 33 -20.68 -10.14 10.57
N THR A 34 -21.22 -8.95 10.36
CA THR A 34 -22.29 -8.41 11.19
C THR A 34 -23.22 -7.59 10.34
N GLU A 35 -24.51 -7.80 10.54
CA GLU A 35 -25.54 -6.93 10.00
C GLU A 35 -25.73 -5.76 10.97
N TYR A 36 -25.49 -4.55 10.47
CA TYR A 36 -25.65 -3.33 11.25
C TYR A 36 -26.67 -2.44 10.57
N ILE A 37 -27.73 -2.11 11.30
CA ILE A 37 -28.76 -1.17 10.88
C ILE A 37 -28.44 0.17 11.56
N PRO A 38 -27.91 1.18 10.82
CA PRO A 38 -27.54 2.45 11.42
C PRO A 38 -28.79 3.21 11.91
N PRO A 39 -28.80 3.70 13.17
CA PRO A 39 -29.83 4.61 13.65
C PRO A 39 -29.70 5.98 12.97
N THR A 40 -30.72 6.83 13.12
CA THR A 40 -30.77 8.13 12.43
C THR A 40 -29.63 9.09 12.80
N GLN A 41 -29.05 8.94 13.99
CA GLN A 41 -27.94 9.77 14.50
C GLN A 41 -26.56 9.32 14.02
N VAL A 42 -26.49 8.27 13.19
CA VAL A 42 -25.23 7.66 12.74
C VAL A 42 -25.16 7.58 11.23
N GLU A 43 -24.05 8.03 10.69
CA GLU A 43 -23.74 7.98 9.27
C GLU A 43 -22.71 6.88 8.98
N VAL A 44 -22.95 6.10 7.92
CA VAL A 44 -22.00 5.13 7.38
C VAL A 44 -21.02 5.85 6.47
N VAL A 45 -19.77 6.03 6.93
CA VAL A 45 -18.76 6.81 6.21
C VAL A 45 -18.06 5.98 5.16
N THR A 46 -17.59 4.79 5.51
CA THR A 46 -16.77 3.98 4.60
C THR A 46 -16.82 2.51 4.97
N ARG A 47 -16.93 1.65 3.94
CA ARG A 47 -16.69 0.21 4.08
C ARG A 47 -15.21 -0.08 3.87
N ARG A 48 -14.58 -0.76 4.81
CA ARG A 48 -13.18 -1.16 4.77
C ARG A 48 -13.09 -2.65 4.49
N LYS A 49 -12.10 -3.03 3.70
CA LYS A 49 -11.67 -4.41 3.54
C LYS A 49 -10.26 -4.57 4.09
N ALA A 50 -9.95 -5.76 4.59
CA ALA A 50 -8.60 -6.12 4.93
C ALA A 50 -7.74 -6.14 3.66
N LEU A 51 -6.54 -5.60 3.75
CA LEU A 51 -5.52 -5.63 2.72
C LEU A 51 -4.72 -6.92 2.92
N PRO A 52 -4.79 -7.90 1.99
CA PRO A 52 -3.94 -9.08 2.08
C PRO A 52 -2.49 -8.65 1.83
N LEU A 53 -1.61 -8.96 2.78
CA LEU A 53 -0.19 -8.70 2.69
C LEU A 53 0.55 -10.02 2.91
N ASP A 54 1.49 -10.32 2.02
CA ASP A 54 2.41 -11.45 2.14
C ASP A 54 3.55 -11.13 3.13
N GLU A 55 4.33 -12.13 3.55
CA GLU A 55 5.41 -12.03 4.56
C GLU A 55 6.42 -10.91 4.25
N ASN A 56 6.71 -10.70 2.96
CA ASN A 56 7.66 -9.70 2.47
C ASN A 56 7.00 -8.44 1.91
N GLU A 57 5.68 -8.31 2.06
CA GLU A 57 4.91 -7.14 1.64
C GLU A 57 4.48 -6.30 2.85
N GLY A 58 4.25 -5.01 2.59
CA GLY A 58 3.78 -4.11 3.62
C GLY A 58 3.16 -2.84 3.06
N ILE A 59 2.61 -2.03 3.96
CA ILE A 59 2.01 -0.73 3.67
C ILE A 59 2.48 0.31 4.69
N TYR A 60 2.52 1.56 4.26
CA TYR A 60 2.65 2.69 5.16
C TYR A 60 1.28 3.15 5.64
N VAL A 61 1.15 3.28 6.95
CA VAL A 61 -0.07 3.72 7.63
C VAL A 61 0.23 4.99 8.40
N ARG A 62 -0.67 5.97 8.28
CA ARG A 62 -0.64 7.20 9.08
C ARG A 62 -1.87 7.26 9.96
N ASP A 63 -1.65 7.59 11.23
CA ASP A 63 -2.69 7.96 12.16
C ASP A 63 -3.10 9.42 11.90
N ILE A 64 -4.39 9.64 11.64
CA ILE A 64 -4.97 10.94 11.30
C ILE A 64 -5.01 11.87 12.52
N LYS A 65 -5.18 11.33 13.72
CA LYS A 65 -5.25 12.10 14.97
C LYS A 65 -3.86 12.51 15.45
N THR A 66 -2.92 11.57 15.45
CA THR A 66 -1.57 11.82 15.98
C THR A 66 -0.56 12.23 14.92
N GLY A 67 -0.87 12.01 13.64
CA GLY A 67 0.06 12.21 12.53
C GLY A 67 1.17 11.17 12.44
N ARG A 68 1.24 10.20 13.35
CA ARG A 68 2.29 9.18 13.41
C ARG A 68 2.23 8.29 12.17
N VAL A 69 3.36 8.14 11.50
CA VAL A 69 3.52 7.25 10.34
C VAL A 69 4.29 5.99 10.76
N ARG A 70 3.85 4.81 10.32
CA ARG A 70 4.50 3.53 10.57
C ARG A 70 4.33 2.57 9.40
N ALA A 71 5.18 1.56 9.34
CA ALA A 71 5.04 0.44 8.41
C ALA A 71 4.29 -0.73 9.07
N VAL A 72 3.42 -1.40 8.31
CA VAL A 72 2.84 -2.70 8.64
C VAL A 72 3.32 -3.69 7.60
N ILE A 73 3.81 -4.85 8.01
CA ILE A 73 4.51 -5.81 7.15
C ILE A 73 4.09 -7.23 7.55
N GLY A 74 3.94 -8.12 6.57
CA GLY A 74 3.87 -9.56 6.79
C GLY A 74 2.55 -10.10 7.34
N GLU A 75 1.56 -9.24 7.55
CA GLU A 75 0.26 -9.65 8.09
C GLU A 75 -0.87 -8.93 7.36
N THR A 76 -1.95 -9.67 7.09
CA THR A 76 -3.19 -9.11 6.56
C THR A 76 -3.69 -7.99 7.46
N TYR A 77 -3.84 -6.79 6.91
CA TYR A 77 -4.08 -5.60 7.71
C TYR A 77 -5.33 -4.83 7.30
N MET A 78 -6.12 -4.38 8.27
CA MET A 78 -7.29 -3.55 8.05
C MET A 78 -7.13 -2.22 8.77
N LEU A 79 -7.14 -1.13 8.00
CA LEU A 79 -7.07 0.23 8.52
C LEU A 79 -8.23 0.51 9.49
N THR A 80 -7.90 1.08 10.64
CA THR A 80 -8.88 1.54 11.63
C THR A 80 -9.59 2.83 11.18
N GLN A 81 -10.53 3.32 11.99
CA GLN A 81 -11.24 4.58 11.74
C GLN A 81 -10.34 5.82 11.73
N ASP A 82 -9.19 5.75 12.40
CA ASP A 82 -8.25 6.87 12.56
C ASP A 82 -7.00 6.68 11.71
N GLU A 83 -7.01 5.74 10.76
CA GLU A 83 -5.85 5.39 9.94
C GLU A 83 -6.12 5.54 8.44
N GLU A 84 -5.07 5.99 7.74
CA GLU A 84 -5.04 6.11 6.28
C GLU A 84 -3.76 5.51 5.68
N LEU A 85 -3.84 5.12 4.40
CA LEU A 85 -2.65 4.75 3.64
C LEU A 85 -1.81 5.99 3.41
N TRP A 86 -0.56 5.95 3.84
CA TRP A 86 0.37 7.05 3.67
C TRP A 86 1.20 6.88 2.41
N GLN A 87 1.30 7.92 1.59
CA GLN A 87 2.09 7.89 0.36
C GLN A 87 3.52 8.31 0.64
N LYS A 88 4.46 7.37 0.52
CA LYS A 88 5.89 7.66 0.66
C LYS A 88 6.44 8.21 -0.65
N GLU A 89 6.60 9.51 -0.70
CA GLU A 89 7.33 10.20 -1.77
C GLU A 89 8.82 9.86 -1.69
N LEU A 90 9.41 9.57 -2.85
CA LEU A 90 10.82 9.25 -2.99
C LEU A 90 11.46 10.18 -4.02
N PRO A 91 12.76 10.50 -3.88
CA PRO A 91 13.49 11.17 -4.93
C PRO A 91 13.45 10.34 -6.23
N LYS A 92 13.35 11.03 -7.37
CA LYS A 92 13.27 10.40 -8.69
C LYS A 92 14.38 9.36 -8.93
N GLN A 93 15.60 9.64 -8.47
CA GLN A 93 16.72 8.70 -8.59
C GLN A 93 16.42 7.35 -7.92
N VAL A 94 15.72 7.36 -6.79
CA VAL A 94 15.35 6.14 -6.06
C VAL A 94 14.20 5.42 -6.77
N GLU A 95 13.21 6.16 -7.28
CA GLU A 95 12.12 5.57 -8.08
C GLU A 95 12.64 4.88 -9.35
N ASP A 96 13.60 5.51 -10.03
CA ASP A 96 14.27 4.96 -11.21
C ASP A 96 15.03 3.66 -10.86
N LEU A 97 15.71 3.62 -9.70
CA LEU A 97 16.41 2.43 -9.21
C LEU A 97 15.46 1.29 -8.86
N LEU A 98 14.32 1.58 -8.24
CA LEU A 98 13.31 0.59 -7.88
C LEU A 98 12.60 -0.02 -9.10
N THR A 99 12.58 0.70 -10.22
CA THR A 99 11.98 0.21 -11.48
C THR A 99 12.92 -0.77 -12.20
N ARG A 100 14.22 -0.73 -11.90
CA ARG A 100 15.21 -1.64 -12.49
C ARG A 100 15.23 -2.95 -11.71
N ASP A 101 14.81 -4.03 -12.36
CA ASP A 101 14.95 -5.36 -11.78
C ASP A 101 16.43 -5.74 -11.67
N ALA A 102 16.95 -5.81 -10.44
CA ALA A 102 18.32 -6.23 -10.15
C ALA A 102 18.68 -7.65 -10.67
N LEU A 103 17.69 -8.42 -11.12
CA LEU A 103 17.87 -9.74 -11.73
C LEU A 103 17.93 -9.68 -13.26
N VAL A 104 17.20 -8.75 -13.90
CA VAL A 104 17.13 -8.63 -15.35
C VAL A 104 18.42 -8.01 -15.91
N ASP A 105 19.01 -7.05 -15.20
CA ASP A 105 20.26 -6.40 -15.61
C ASP A 105 21.50 -7.32 -15.53
N ARG A 106 21.43 -8.45 -14.82
CA ARG A 106 22.52 -9.44 -14.76
C ARG A 106 22.66 -10.28 -16.04
N ASN A 107 21.61 -10.34 -16.85
CA ASN A 107 21.62 -11.09 -18.11
C ASN A 107 22.00 -10.22 -19.32
N ILE A 108 22.43 -8.98 -19.09
CA ILE A 108 23.06 -8.16 -20.11
C ILE A 108 24.58 -8.42 -20.01
N PRO A 109 25.18 -9.21 -20.92
CA PRO A 109 26.62 -9.31 -20.99
C PRO A 109 27.16 -7.93 -21.38
N THR A 110 27.64 -7.15 -20.42
CA THR A 110 28.47 -5.97 -20.67
C THR A 110 29.82 -6.45 -21.17
N ARG A 111 29.87 -6.95 -22.40
CA ARG A 111 31.12 -7.17 -23.13
C ARG A 111 31.63 -5.81 -23.56
N ASN A 112 32.19 -5.07 -22.62
CA ASN A 112 33.19 -4.04 -22.93
C ASN A 112 34.46 -4.76 -23.41
N ARG A 113 34.40 -5.30 -24.63
CA ARG A 113 35.60 -5.66 -25.39
C ARG A 113 35.71 -4.63 -26.50
N THR A 114 36.55 -3.64 -26.23
CA THR A 114 37.17 -2.79 -27.25
C THR A 114 37.65 -3.65 -28.42
N THR A 115 37.53 -3.09 -29.63
CA THR A 115 37.94 -3.61 -30.96
C THR A 115 37.01 -4.66 -31.59
N ASP A 116 36.12 -4.28 -32.52
CA ASP A 116 36.44 -4.16 -33.95
C ASP A 116 35.21 -3.85 -34.81
N LYS A 117 35.46 -3.19 -35.94
CA LYS A 117 34.51 -2.86 -37.01
C LYS A 117 34.04 -4.15 -37.71
N ASN A 118 32.72 -4.37 -37.80
CA ASN A 118 31.97 -4.73 -39.02
C ASN A 118 30.73 -5.58 -38.74
N GLN A 119 29.59 -5.05 -39.21
CA GLN A 119 28.40 -5.71 -39.77
C GLN A 119 28.03 -7.11 -39.26
N SER A 120 26.87 -7.21 -38.60
CA SER A 120 25.75 -7.96 -39.18
C SER A 120 24.47 -7.68 -38.39
N GLN A 121 23.43 -7.44 -39.16
CA GLN A 121 22.06 -7.24 -38.74
C GLN A 121 21.57 -8.46 -37.95
N GLN A 122 21.13 -8.23 -36.72
CA GLN A 122 20.04 -8.96 -36.10
C GLN A 122 19.46 -8.05 -35.04
N GLU A 123 18.52 -7.22 -35.49
CA GLU A 123 17.55 -6.58 -34.62
C GLU A 123 16.69 -7.68 -33.98
N THR A 124 17.18 -8.28 -32.89
CA THR A 124 16.27 -8.85 -31.90
C THR A 124 15.65 -7.68 -31.17
N THR A 125 14.58 -7.18 -31.79
CA THR A 125 13.55 -6.37 -31.15
C THR A 125 12.92 -7.17 -30.02
N THR A 126 13.61 -7.31 -28.88
CA THR A 126 12.90 -7.55 -27.62
C THR A 126 12.27 -6.24 -27.22
N ASN A 127 11.13 -6.03 -27.83
CA ASN A 127 10.15 -4.99 -27.56
C ASN A 127 9.53 -5.23 -26.18
N SER A 128 10.34 -5.44 -25.15
CA SER A 128 9.92 -5.36 -23.76
C SER A 128 9.93 -3.87 -23.42
N LYS A 129 8.96 -3.15 -24.00
CA LYS A 129 8.33 -2.06 -23.26
C LYS A 129 7.80 -2.72 -21.99
N SER A 130 8.65 -2.86 -20.97
CA SER A 130 8.16 -3.05 -19.62
C SER A 130 7.25 -1.85 -19.43
N ASN A 131 5.94 -2.09 -19.41
CA ASN A 131 5.00 -1.12 -18.91
C ASN A 131 5.54 -0.80 -17.52
N ALA A 132 6.24 0.33 -17.38
CA ALA A 132 6.81 0.75 -16.12
C ALA A 132 5.60 1.00 -15.22
N VAL A 133 5.21 -0.04 -14.47
CA VAL A 133 4.03 0.00 -13.62
C VAL A 133 4.33 1.09 -12.61
N LYS A 134 3.53 2.16 -12.65
CA LYS A 134 3.67 3.27 -11.72
C LYS A 134 3.63 2.70 -10.30
N ARG A 135 4.69 2.95 -9.52
CA ARG A 135 4.81 2.46 -8.14
C ARG A 135 3.60 2.90 -7.32
N ASP A 136 3.02 1.94 -6.60
CA ASP A 136 2.11 2.24 -5.50
C ASP A 136 2.93 2.80 -4.32
N LYS A 137 2.79 4.12 -4.07
CA LYS A 137 3.56 4.84 -3.05
C LYS A 137 3.16 4.46 -1.62
N SER A 138 1.99 3.86 -1.45
CA SER A 138 1.52 3.39 -0.15
C SER A 138 2.11 2.04 0.25
N LYS A 139 2.56 1.24 -0.72
CA LYS A 139 3.26 -0.02 -0.45
C LYS A 139 4.65 0.23 0.10
N LEU A 140 5.08 -0.64 1.00
CA LEU A 140 6.41 -0.65 1.57
C LEU A 140 7.47 -0.69 0.46
N VAL A 141 8.53 0.10 0.60
CA VAL A 141 9.70 -0.01 -0.28
C VAL A 141 10.49 -1.25 0.13
N THR A 142 10.62 -2.21 -0.78
CA THR A 142 11.51 -3.36 -0.61
C THR A 142 12.63 -3.29 -1.65
N TYR A 143 13.82 -3.73 -1.27
CA TYR A 143 14.97 -3.80 -2.16
C TYR A 143 15.73 -5.09 -1.91
N ARG A 144 15.97 -5.86 -2.97
CA ARG A 144 16.73 -7.11 -2.90
C ARG A 144 18.20 -6.79 -3.13
N VAL A 145 18.99 -6.85 -2.05
CA VAL A 145 20.44 -6.66 -2.13
C VAL A 145 21.06 -7.86 -2.86
N PRO A 146 21.90 -7.64 -3.90
CA PRO A 146 22.60 -8.73 -4.57
C PRO A 146 23.56 -9.48 -3.63
N HIS A 147 23.76 -10.77 -3.89
CA HIS A 147 24.58 -11.68 -3.07
C HIS A 147 26.06 -11.27 -2.90
N ASN A 148 26.56 -10.34 -3.72
CA ASN A 148 27.96 -9.92 -3.77
C ASN A 148 28.13 -8.42 -3.45
N ALA A 149 27.24 -7.86 -2.63
CA ALA A 149 27.35 -6.48 -2.15
C ALA A 149 28.42 -6.33 -1.07
#